data_AF-A0A6G3MG53-F1
#
_entry.id   AF-A0A6G3MG53-F1
#
_cell.length_a   1.000
_cell.length_b   1.000
_cell.length_c   1.000
_cell.angle_alpha   90.00
_cell.angle_beta   90.00
_cell.angle_gamma   90.00
#
_symmetry.space_group_name_H-M   'P 1'
#
loop_
_entity.id
_entity.type
_entity.pdbx_description
1 polymer ?
#
loop_
_entity_poly.entity_id
_entity_poly.type
_entity_poly.pdbx_seq_one_letter_code
_entity_poly.pdbx_strand_id
1 'polypeptide(L)'
;IQMLSQDCRNFFIQDLCIYHCGSMFQNYIVSIQRGKVRAERYLGIPLCKKDCDYWFEACKNDYSCSPTWLPNTFERVGGRSVCKNPCKTFSEYHTTAKNFCNTIFEGTFEYFENPNECCIDLNPRDGISSNVECAKSKYRRSKKNHGLVAGIVIVVCLFVVAVYGCKYC
;
A
#
# COMPACT_ATOMS: atom_id res chain seq x y z
N ILE A 1 -15.16 12.04 -22.87
CA ILE A 1 -14.47 11.62 -21.63
C ILE A 1 -15.55 11.12 -20.69
N GLN A 2 -15.57 9.82 -20.40
CA GLN A 2 -16.48 9.29 -19.39
C GLN A 2 -15.87 9.62 -18.02
N MET A 3 -16.61 10.37 -17.21
CA MET A 3 -16.19 10.69 -15.84
C MET A 3 -16.53 9.52 -14.93
N LEU A 4 -15.73 9.31 -13.88
CA LEU A 4 -16.09 8.41 -12.79
C LEU A 4 -17.45 8.84 -12.21
N SER A 5 -18.23 7.86 -11.77
CA SER A 5 -19.41 8.09 -10.93
C SER A 5 -19.03 8.89 -9.68
N GLN A 6 -20.01 9.58 -9.10
CA GLN A 6 -19.76 10.41 -7.93
C GLN A 6 -19.22 9.60 -6.75
N ASP A 7 -19.77 8.40 -6.53
CA ASP A 7 -19.36 7.53 -5.42
C ASP A 7 -17.92 7.04 -5.61
N CYS A 8 -17.57 6.54 -6.79
CA CYS A 8 -16.20 6.14 -7.08
C CYS A 8 -15.21 7.30 -6.94
N ARG A 9 -15.56 8.47 -7.49
CA ARG A 9 -14.74 9.68 -7.41
C ARG A 9 -14.50 10.10 -5.96
N ASN A 10 -15.49 9.99 -5.09
CA ASN A 10 -15.36 10.37 -3.68
C ASN A 10 -14.29 9.54 -2.96
N PHE A 11 -14.19 8.24 -3.23
CA PHE A 11 -13.13 7.40 -2.65
C PHE A 11 -11.74 7.80 -3.13
N PHE A 12 -11.55 8.09 -4.42
CA PHE A 12 -10.27 8.60 -4.92
C PHE A 12 -9.91 9.98 -4.34
N ILE A 13 -10.89 10.82 -4.03
CA ILE A 13 -10.65 12.08 -3.31
C ILE A 13 -10.20 11.79 -1.86
N GLN A 14 -10.85 10.85 -1.16
CA GLN A 14 -10.47 10.47 0.21
C GLN A 14 -9.04 9.92 0.28
N ASP A 15 -8.66 9.06 -0.68
CA ASP A 15 -7.29 8.59 -0.86
C ASP A 15 -6.30 9.76 -1.00
N LEU A 16 -6.57 10.70 -1.91
CA LEU A 16 -5.73 11.90 -2.08
C LEU A 16 -5.66 12.75 -0.81
N CYS A 17 -6.78 12.91 -0.09
CA CYS A 17 -6.81 13.65 1.17
C CYS A 17 -5.89 13.02 2.20
N ILE A 18 -5.94 11.70 2.41
CA ILE A 18 -5.04 11.05 3.35
C ILE A 18 -3.61 11.12 2.82
N TYR A 19 -3.36 10.88 1.52
CA TYR A 19 -2.02 10.94 0.92
C TYR A 19 -1.31 12.27 1.19
N HIS A 20 -2.04 13.39 1.08
CA HIS A 20 -1.47 14.73 1.26
C HIS A 20 -1.52 15.24 2.71
N CYS A 21 -2.52 14.86 3.50
CA CYS A 21 -2.72 15.42 4.84
C CYS A 21 -2.30 14.45 5.97
N GLY A 22 -2.11 13.18 5.65
CA GLY A 22 -1.92 12.12 6.63
C GLY A 22 -0.47 11.93 7.04
N SER A 23 -0.13 12.32 8.28
CA SER A 23 1.21 12.11 8.85
C SER A 23 1.54 10.65 9.17
N MET A 24 0.56 9.74 9.10
CA MET A 24 0.75 8.31 9.43
C MET A 24 1.65 7.58 8.42
N PHE A 25 1.83 8.12 7.21
CA PHE A 25 2.48 7.40 6.12
C PHE A 25 3.99 7.29 6.23
N GLN A 26 4.63 8.05 7.11
CA GLN A 26 6.07 8.00 7.33
C GLN A 26 6.59 6.57 7.62
N ASN A 27 5.79 5.76 8.32
CA ASN A 27 6.15 4.39 8.68
C ASN A 27 6.05 3.40 7.51
N TYR A 28 5.44 3.80 6.40
CA TYR A 28 5.21 2.98 5.21
C TYR A 28 6.06 3.44 4.01
N ILE A 29 6.93 4.43 4.20
CA ILE A 29 7.89 4.86 3.18
C ILE A 29 8.93 3.77 2.97
N VAL A 30 9.05 3.33 1.72
CA VAL A 30 10.14 2.46 1.28
C VAL A 30 10.99 3.18 0.23
N SER A 31 12.29 2.90 0.25
CA SER A 31 13.18 3.32 -0.83
C SER A 31 13.19 2.28 -1.94
N ILE A 32 12.85 2.71 -3.15
CA ILE A 32 12.96 1.93 -4.37
C ILE A 32 14.17 2.42 -5.16
N GLN A 33 15.12 1.50 -5.42
CA GLN A 33 16.23 1.77 -6.32
C GLN A 33 15.83 1.46 -7.77
N ARG A 34 15.91 2.47 -8.64
CA ARG A 34 15.78 2.32 -10.09
C ARG A 34 17.11 2.72 -10.72
N GLY A 35 18.01 1.75 -10.84
CA GLY A 35 19.39 2.01 -11.26
C GLY A 35 20.12 2.93 -10.27
N LYS A 36 20.62 4.07 -10.75
CA LYS A 36 21.30 5.08 -9.91
C LYS A 36 20.35 6.04 -9.17
N VAL A 37 19.05 6.00 -9.47
CA VAL A 37 18.06 6.90 -8.84
C VAL A 37 17.39 6.19 -7.67
N ARG A 38 17.43 6.83 -6.51
CA ARG A 38 16.64 6.44 -5.35
C ARG A 38 15.35 7.23 -5.36
N ALA A 39 14.22 6.53 -5.40
CA ALA A 39 12.90 7.12 -5.24
C ALA A 39 12.27 6.57 -3.95
N GLU A 40 11.31 7.30 -3.41
CA GLU A 40 10.51 6.86 -2.27
C GLU A 40 9.07 6.67 -2.71
N ARG A 41 8.41 5.66 -2.15
CA ARG A 41 6.97 5.47 -2.28
C ARG A 41 6.42 4.83 -1.01
N TYR A 42 5.11 4.92 -0.83
CA TYR A 42 4.43 4.15 0.19
C TYR A 42 4.19 2.72 -0.30
N LEU A 43 4.35 1.74 0.60
CA LEU A 43 3.98 0.34 0.37
C LEU A 43 3.41 -0.29 1.66
N GLY A 44 2.48 -1.23 1.48
CA GLY A 44 1.98 -2.08 2.57
C GLY A 44 1.16 -1.33 3.62
N ILE A 45 0.47 -0.25 3.22
CA ILE A 45 -0.48 0.42 4.12
C ILE A 45 -1.68 -0.52 4.30
N PRO A 46 -1.97 -0.98 5.53
CA PRO A 46 -3.03 -1.94 5.78
C PRO A 46 -4.38 -1.23 5.72
N LEU A 47 -5.02 -1.21 4.56
CA LEU A 47 -6.31 -0.57 4.35
C LEU A 47 -7.41 -1.47 4.94
N CYS A 48 -8.29 -0.88 5.76
CA CYS A 48 -9.39 -1.62 6.36
C CYS A 48 -10.26 -2.28 5.29
N LYS A 49 -10.56 -3.58 5.46
CA LYS A 49 -11.43 -4.38 4.56
C LYS A 49 -12.68 -3.63 4.13
N LYS A 50 -13.39 -3.03 5.09
CA LYS A 50 -14.63 -2.29 4.83
C LYS A 50 -14.45 -1.18 3.80
N ASP A 51 -13.41 -0.36 3.95
CA ASP A 51 -13.17 0.77 3.05
C ASP A 51 -12.71 0.29 1.67
N CYS A 52 -11.89 -0.76 1.63
CA CYS A 52 -11.50 -1.36 0.36
C CYS A 52 -12.70 -1.98 -0.40
N ASP A 53 -13.55 -2.72 0.31
CA ASP A 53 -14.75 -3.33 -0.26
C ASP A 53 -15.69 -2.28 -0.82
N TYR A 54 -15.94 -1.19 -0.08
CA TYR A 54 -16.82 -0.11 -0.53
C TYR A 54 -16.23 0.70 -1.66
N TRP A 55 -14.92 0.96 -1.65
CA TRP A 55 -14.25 1.64 -2.75
C TRP A 55 -14.37 0.84 -4.03
N PHE A 56 -14.06 -0.46 -4.00
CA PHE A 56 -14.20 -1.30 -5.17
C PHE A 56 -15.66 -1.39 -5.64
N GLU A 57 -16.60 -1.58 -4.73
CA GLU A 57 -18.03 -1.66 -5.07
C GLU A 57 -18.54 -0.39 -5.74
N ALA A 58 -18.11 0.79 -5.26
CA ALA A 58 -18.44 2.08 -5.86
C ALA A 58 -17.85 2.25 -7.27
N CYS A 59 -16.69 1.65 -7.54
CA CYS A 59 -15.95 1.82 -8.80
C CYS A 59 -16.14 0.69 -9.82
N LYS A 60 -16.63 -0.50 -9.44
CA LYS A 60 -16.53 -1.72 -10.28
C LYS A 60 -17.12 -1.62 -11.69
N ASN A 61 -18.13 -0.74 -11.87
CA ASN A 61 -18.82 -0.49 -13.14
C ASN A 61 -18.31 0.76 -13.88
N ASP A 62 -17.45 1.55 -13.23
CA ASP A 62 -16.80 2.69 -13.86
C ASP A 62 -15.65 2.22 -14.74
N TYR A 63 -15.18 3.10 -15.62
CA TYR A 63 -14.18 2.76 -16.62
C TYR A 63 -12.79 3.28 -16.25
N SER A 64 -11.79 2.49 -16.58
CA SER A 64 -10.40 2.88 -16.64
C SER A 64 -9.76 2.35 -17.92
N CYS A 65 -8.56 2.83 -18.25
CA CYS A 65 -7.78 2.36 -19.40
C CYS A 65 -6.40 1.83 -18.97
N SER A 66 -6.24 1.59 -17.67
CA SER A 66 -5.04 1.00 -17.09
C SER A 66 -5.41 0.15 -15.88
N PRO A 67 -4.75 -1.01 -15.68
CA PRO A 67 -4.89 -1.82 -14.47
C PRO A 67 -4.26 -1.17 -13.23
N THR A 68 -3.40 -0.16 -13.39
CA THR A 68 -2.80 0.56 -12.25
C THR A 68 -2.80 2.06 -12.54
N TRP A 69 -3.01 2.88 -11.52
CA TRP A 69 -3.08 4.33 -11.62
C TRP A 69 -1.76 4.99 -11.26
N LEU A 70 -0.65 4.42 -11.72
CA LEU A 70 0.66 5.05 -11.62
C LEU A 70 0.94 5.96 -12.81
N PRO A 71 1.75 7.03 -12.66
CA PRO A 71 1.97 8.00 -13.73
C PRO A 71 2.50 7.40 -15.05
N ASN A 72 3.23 6.28 -15.00
CA ASN A 72 3.85 5.64 -16.16
C ASN A 72 2.93 4.70 -16.94
N THR A 73 1.69 4.47 -16.49
CA THR A 73 0.72 3.61 -17.19
C THR A 73 -0.24 4.39 -18.10
N PHE A 74 -0.18 5.72 -18.04
CA PHE A 74 -0.89 6.63 -18.93
C PHE A 74 0.07 7.31 -19.89
N GLU A 75 -0.46 7.76 -21.03
CA GLU A 75 0.24 8.67 -21.94
C GLU A 75 0.14 10.11 -21.42
N ARG A 76 1.13 10.95 -21.74
CA ARG A 76 1.17 12.35 -21.32
C ARG A 76 1.06 13.25 -22.55
N VAL A 77 -0.11 13.86 -22.76
CA VAL A 77 -0.38 14.77 -23.87
C VAL A 77 -0.76 16.14 -23.31
N GLY A 78 0.00 17.18 -23.67
CA GLY A 78 -0.26 18.55 -23.18
C GLY A 78 -0.27 18.67 -21.65
N GLY A 79 0.53 17.85 -20.97
CA GLY A 79 0.59 17.80 -19.51
C GLY A 79 -0.50 16.95 -18.83
N ARG A 80 -1.50 16.46 -19.56
CA ARG A 80 -2.61 15.65 -19.03
C ARG A 80 -2.35 14.16 -19.23
N SER A 81 -2.84 13.35 -18.29
CA SER A 81 -2.85 11.89 -18.42
C SER A 81 -3.95 11.47 -19.39
N VAL A 82 -3.59 10.72 -20.43
CA VAL A 82 -4.49 10.22 -21.47
C VAL A 82 -4.37 8.70 -21.57
N CYS A 83 -5.45 8.05 -21.98
CA CYS A 83 -5.49 6.60 -22.14
C CYS A 83 -4.57 6.12 -23.27
N LYS A 84 -3.70 5.16 -22.95
CA LYS A 84 -2.87 4.42 -23.92
C LYS A 84 -3.62 3.23 -24.52
N ASN A 85 -4.52 2.62 -23.74
CA ASN A 85 -5.26 1.42 -24.11
C ASN A 85 -6.77 1.69 -24.17
N PRO A 86 -7.57 0.81 -24.82
CA PRO A 86 -9.03 0.88 -24.74
C PRO A 86 -9.54 0.85 -23.29
N CYS A 87 -10.64 1.55 -23.05
CA CYS A 87 -11.28 1.55 -21.74
C CYS A 87 -11.95 0.20 -21.46
N LYS A 88 -11.84 -0.24 -20.20
CA LYS A 88 -12.53 -1.39 -19.61
C LYS A 88 -13.08 -0.99 -18.26
N THR A 89 -14.04 -1.73 -17.75
CA THR A 89 -14.54 -1.50 -16.39
C THR A 89 -13.46 -1.82 -15.35
N PHE A 90 -13.56 -1.23 -14.16
CA PHE A 90 -12.67 -1.61 -13.06
C PHE A 90 -12.78 -3.10 -12.72
N SER A 91 -13.96 -3.70 -12.82
CA SER A 91 -14.16 -5.14 -12.57
C SER A 91 -13.49 -6.06 -13.60
N GLU A 92 -13.27 -5.58 -14.83
CA GLU A 92 -12.46 -6.30 -15.83
C GLU A 92 -10.96 -6.28 -15.52
N TYR A 93 -10.45 -5.21 -14.88
CA TYR A 93 -9.05 -5.14 -14.43
C TYR A 93 -8.85 -5.81 -13.08
N HIS A 94 -9.84 -5.71 -12.20
CA HIS A 94 -9.77 -6.12 -10.80
C HIS A 94 -10.96 -6.99 -10.43
N THR A 95 -10.71 -8.29 -10.28
CA THR A 95 -11.79 -9.28 -10.08
C THR A 95 -12.39 -9.26 -8.68
N THR A 96 -11.70 -8.68 -7.69
CA THR A 96 -12.15 -8.59 -6.29
C THR A 96 -11.68 -7.29 -5.65
N ALA A 97 -12.31 -6.87 -4.56
CA ALA A 97 -11.87 -5.70 -3.77
C ALA A 97 -10.42 -5.86 -3.30
N LYS A 98 -10.05 -7.04 -2.81
CA LYS A 98 -8.67 -7.37 -2.44
C LYS A 98 -7.70 -7.17 -3.61
N ASN A 99 -8.06 -7.64 -4.81
CA ASN A 99 -7.20 -7.41 -5.98
C ASN A 99 -7.13 -5.91 -6.33
N PHE A 100 -8.27 -5.21 -6.32
CA PHE A 100 -8.34 -3.77 -6.58
C PHE A 100 -7.40 -2.98 -5.67
N CYS A 101 -7.57 -3.01 -4.35
CA CYS A 101 -6.77 -2.19 -3.43
C CYS A 101 -5.29 -2.57 -3.44
N ASN A 102 -4.97 -3.85 -3.64
CA ASN A 102 -3.59 -4.30 -3.70
C ASN A 102 -2.87 -3.86 -4.99
N THR A 103 -3.60 -3.61 -6.09
CA THR A 103 -2.98 -3.44 -7.41
C THR A 103 -3.22 -2.08 -8.06
N ILE A 104 -4.32 -1.38 -7.75
CA ILE A 104 -4.63 -0.07 -8.35
C ILE A 104 -3.49 0.94 -8.15
N PHE A 105 -2.82 0.87 -7.01
CA PHE A 105 -1.60 1.64 -6.72
C PHE A 105 -0.39 0.74 -6.45
N GLU A 106 -0.28 -0.42 -7.12
CA GLU A 106 0.86 -1.33 -7.06
C GLU A 106 1.44 -1.56 -5.64
N GLY A 107 0.60 -2.05 -4.72
CA GLY A 107 1.01 -2.40 -3.36
C GLY A 107 1.15 -1.24 -2.39
N THR A 108 0.79 -0.01 -2.77
CA THR A 108 0.67 1.10 -1.82
C THR A 108 -0.27 0.73 -0.67
N PHE A 109 -1.48 0.24 -1.00
CA PHE A 109 -2.41 -0.34 -0.04
C PHE A 109 -2.34 -1.86 -0.07
N GLU A 110 -2.57 -2.45 1.09
CA GLU A 110 -2.76 -3.88 1.29
C GLU A 110 -4.12 -4.10 1.95
N TYR A 111 -4.93 -4.96 1.35
CA TYR A 111 -6.20 -5.40 1.90
C TYR A 111 -6.03 -6.05 3.27
N PHE A 112 -6.63 -5.48 4.30
CA PHE A 112 -6.46 -5.94 5.67
C PHE A 112 -7.78 -6.42 6.31
N GLU A 113 -7.83 -7.70 6.66
CA GLU A 113 -9.04 -8.39 7.17
C GLU A 113 -8.86 -9.00 8.57
N ASN A 114 -7.74 -8.77 9.27
CA ASN A 114 -7.57 -9.33 10.61
C ASN A 114 -8.34 -8.48 11.65
N PRO A 115 -9.42 -9.00 12.28
CA PRO A 115 -10.22 -8.23 13.22
C PRO A 115 -9.50 -7.95 14.55
N ASN A 116 -8.43 -8.69 14.84
CA ASN A 116 -7.65 -8.55 16.07
C ASN A 116 -6.52 -7.51 15.95
N GLU A 117 -6.36 -6.91 14.77
CA GLU A 117 -5.32 -5.94 14.50
C GLU A 117 -5.93 -4.68 13.89
N CYS A 118 -5.33 -3.54 14.21
CA CYS A 118 -5.76 -2.29 13.61
C CYS A 118 -5.44 -2.23 12.09
N CYS A 119 -6.18 -1.40 11.38
CA CYS A 119 -5.96 -1.01 9.99
C CYS A 119 -6.11 0.51 9.84
N ILE A 120 -5.82 1.03 8.65
CA ILE A 120 -5.96 2.43 8.29
C ILE A 120 -7.31 2.61 7.60
N ASP A 121 -8.14 3.51 8.15
CA ASP A 121 -9.42 3.91 7.56
C ASP A 121 -9.19 4.97 6.48
N LEU A 122 -9.87 4.86 5.33
CA LEU A 122 -9.81 5.85 4.25
C LEU A 122 -10.63 7.11 4.57
N ASN A 123 -11.63 6.98 5.45
CA ASN A 123 -12.48 8.08 5.86
C ASN A 123 -12.78 8.01 7.37
N PRO A 124 -11.80 8.36 8.22
CA PRO A 124 -11.94 8.21 9.68
C PRO A 124 -12.93 9.25 10.23
N ARG A 125 -14.07 8.77 10.74
CA ARG A 125 -15.18 9.61 11.25
C ARG A 125 -14.81 10.42 12.50
N ASP A 126 -13.93 9.90 13.34
CA ASP A 126 -13.50 10.51 14.61
C ASP A 126 -12.16 11.26 14.48
N GLY A 127 -11.74 11.55 13.24
CA GLY A 127 -10.46 12.16 12.93
C GLY A 127 -9.30 11.15 12.82
N ILE A 128 -8.12 11.66 12.45
CA ILE A 128 -7.00 10.82 12.00
C ILE A 128 -6.23 10.09 13.13
N SER A 129 -6.63 10.28 14.39
CA SER A 129 -5.92 9.78 15.57
C SER A 129 -5.80 8.26 15.59
N SER A 130 -6.86 7.54 15.22
CA SER A 130 -6.88 6.08 15.12
C SER A 130 -5.84 5.56 14.11
N ASN A 131 -5.79 6.16 12.93
CA ASN A 131 -4.83 5.82 11.88
C ASN A 131 -3.38 6.08 12.33
N VAL A 132 -3.14 7.19 13.02
CA VAL A 132 -1.82 7.53 13.57
C VAL A 132 -1.39 6.52 14.64
N GLU A 133 -2.29 6.16 15.55
CA GLU A 133 -2.02 5.15 16.58
C GLU A 133 -1.76 3.78 15.95
N CYS A 134 -2.56 3.39 14.96
CA CYS A 134 -2.38 2.13 14.26
C CYS A 134 -1.01 2.06 13.56
N ALA A 135 -0.64 3.10 12.81
CA ALA A 135 0.65 3.19 12.15
C ALA A 135 1.82 3.12 13.15
N LYS A 136 1.71 3.76 14.32
CA LYS A 136 2.71 3.67 15.40
C LYS A 136 2.81 2.24 15.96
N SER A 137 1.68 1.59 16.20
CA SER A 137 1.62 0.21 16.71
C SER A 137 2.31 -0.77 15.76
N LYS A 138 1.98 -0.71 14.46
CA LYS A 138 2.59 -1.58 13.45
C LYS A 138 4.09 -1.32 13.29
N TYR A 139 4.52 -0.06 13.31
CA TYR A 139 5.95 0.28 13.30
C TYR A 139 6.70 -0.31 14.50
N ARG A 140 6.15 -0.16 15.72
CA ARG A 140 6.74 -0.73 16.95
C ARG A 140 6.86 -2.25 16.87
N ARG A 141 5.83 -2.93 16.36
CA ARG A 141 5.84 -4.40 16.17
C ARG A 141 6.89 -4.83 15.15
N SER A 142 6.97 -4.14 14.02
CA SER A 142 8.01 -4.37 13.00
C SER A 142 9.41 -4.24 13.60
N LYS A 143 9.69 -3.15 14.34
CA LYS A 143 10.98 -2.93 14.99
C LYS A 143 11.32 -4.02 16.01
N LYS A 144 10.35 -4.45 16.84
CA LYS A 144 10.52 -5.54 17.81
C LYS A 144 10.84 -6.86 17.11
N ASN A 145 10.11 -7.20 16.04
CA ASN A 145 10.35 -8.41 15.26
C ASN A 145 11.74 -8.39 14.61
N HIS A 146 12.15 -7.26 14.04
CA HIS A 146 13.47 -7.10 13.43
C HIS A 146 14.60 -7.26 14.46
N GLY A 147 14.43 -6.71 15.66
CA GLY A 147 15.36 -6.90 16.77
C GLY A 147 15.44 -8.35 17.24
N LEU A 148 14.30 -9.06 17.30
CA LEU A 148 14.25 -10.47 17.66
C LEU A 148 14.98 -11.34 16.62
N VAL A 149 14.72 -11.12 15.33
CA VAL A 149 15.39 -11.86 14.24
C VAL A 149 16.90 -11.61 14.27
N ALA A 150 17.33 -10.36 14.42
CA ALA A 150 18.75 -10.03 14.54
C ALA A 150 19.40 -10.76 15.73
N GLY A 151 18.73 -10.82 16.88
CA GLY A 151 19.19 -11.58 18.05
C GLY A 151 19.34 -13.08 17.76
N ILE A 152 18.33 -13.70 17.13
CA ILE A 152 18.37 -15.12 16.74
C ILE A 152 19.53 -15.39 15.79
N VAL A 153 19.71 -14.55 14.76
CA VAL A 153 20.81 -14.70 13.79
C VAL A 153 22.17 -14.62 14.48
N ILE A 154 22.36 -13.68 15.42
CA ILE A 154 23.61 -13.56 16.18
C ILE A 154 23.88 -14.83 17.00
N VAL A 155 22.87 -15.35 17.71
CA VAL A 155 23.02 -16.57 18.52
C VAL A 155 23.35 -17.77 17.64
N VAL A 156 22.68 -17.93 16.49
CA VAL A 156 22.96 -19.00 15.53
C VAL A 156 24.37 -18.88 14.97
N CYS A 157 24.81 -17.68 14.59
CA CYS A 157 26.18 -17.44 14.14
C CYS A 157 27.21 -17.79 15.20
N LEU A 158 27.01 -17.38 16.45
CA LEU A 158 27.90 -17.72 17.57
C LEU A 158 27.96 -19.24 17.82
N PHE A 159 26.81 -19.92 17.75
CA PHE A 159 26.74 -21.37 17.89
C PHE A 159 27.49 -22.08 16.75
N VAL A 160 27.31 -21.65 15.50
CA VAL A 160 28.02 -22.21 14.33
C VAL A 160 29.52 -21.99 14.46
N VAL A 161 29.97 -20.80 14.86
CA VAL A 161 31.40 -20.53 15.10
C VAL A 161 31.94 -21.39 16.23
N ALA A 162 31.21 -21.56 17.33
CA ALA A 162 31.65 -22.41 18.44
C ALA A 162 31.76 -23.89 18.05
N VAL A 163 30.83 -24.42 17.26
CA VAL A 163 30.80 -25.85 16.86
C VAL A 163 31.76 -26.15 15.71
N TYR A 164 31.86 -25.25 14.73
CA TYR A 164 32.57 -25.51 13.46
C TYR A 164 33.82 -24.65 13.26
N GLY A 165 33.96 -23.53 13.97
CA GLY A 165 35.12 -22.63 13.88
C GLY A 165 36.39 -23.17 14.54
N CYS A 166 36.27 -24.18 15.42
CA CYS A 166 37.43 -24.86 16.03
C CYS A 166 38.08 -25.94 15.12
N LYS A 167 37.62 -26.14 13.88
CA LYS A 167 38.19 -27.16 12.97
C LYS A 167 39.34 -26.67 12.08
N TYR A 168 39.78 -25.41 12.22
CA TYR A 168 40.84 -24.81 11.38
C TYR A 168 41.97 -24.11 12.16
N CYS A 169 42.23 -24.50 13.41
CA CYS A 169 43.46 -24.13 14.14
C CYS A 169 44.41 -25.33 14.23
#